data_AF-A0A977IFH6-F1
#
_entry.id   AF-A0A977IFH6-F1
#
_cell.length_a   1.000
_cell.length_b   1.000
_cell.length_c   1.000
_cell.angle_alpha   90.00
_cell.angle_beta   90.00
_cell.angle_gamma   90.00
#
_symmetry.space_group_name_H-M   'P 1'
#
loop_
_entity.id
_entity.type
_entity.pdbx_description
1 polymer ?
#
loop_
_entity_poly.entity_id
_entity_poly.type
_entity_poly.pdbx_seq_one_letter_code
_entity_poly.pdbx_strand_id
1 'polypeptide(L)'
;MSGELAVIAGSSVAGAISAALIDRVAAAKAKKPKKEEPQKRTASDAKAELASLVFEKTLAAEAITRVYEAAQDGRIDRLERDRLLVKYKHDLDALNERIATTKPVAEYSELADMRNNLASLLENKISALDQKLAEMSKAGSAPVVIERVQVIPIPEKVRDDSEKKQFKAEEKSIEQLQKEIVQALTRLEQVELDKD
;
A
#
# COMPACT_ATOMS: atom_id res chain seq x y z
N MET A 1 54.51 -25.15 30.48
CA MET A 1 53.09 -25.20 30.89
C MET A 1 52.80 -23.94 31.70
N SER A 2 51.59 -23.43 31.51
CA SER A 2 51.13 -22.06 31.75
C SER A 2 51.05 -21.60 33.21
N GLY A 3 51.03 -20.27 33.39
CA GLY A 3 50.40 -19.57 34.51
C GLY A 3 51.36 -19.17 35.64
N GLU A 4 51.22 -18.05 36.35
CA GLU A 4 50.17 -17.03 36.43
C GLU A 4 50.79 -15.75 37.04
N LEU A 5 50.40 -14.57 36.55
CA LEU A 5 50.61 -13.29 37.24
C LEU A 5 49.30 -12.96 37.95
N ALA A 6 49.33 -12.88 39.28
CA ALA A 6 48.22 -12.39 40.07
C ALA A 6 48.73 -11.52 41.23
N VAL A 7 47.81 -10.68 41.70
CA VAL A 7 47.83 -9.85 42.92
C VAL A 7 48.21 -8.36 42.71
N ILE A 8 47.28 -7.67 42.04
CA ILE A 8 46.46 -6.55 42.54
C ILE A 8 47.05 -5.72 43.70
N ALA A 9 47.35 -4.46 43.40
CA ALA A 9 47.68 -3.41 44.35
C ALA A 9 46.72 -2.21 44.22
N GLY A 10 46.40 -1.59 45.37
CA GLY A 10 45.82 -0.25 45.52
C GLY A 10 44.29 -0.17 45.48
N SER A 11 43.57 0.67 46.22
CA SER A 11 43.79 1.45 47.44
C SER A 11 42.47 2.23 47.67
N SER A 12 42.06 2.34 48.92
CA SER A 12 40.90 3.08 49.43
C SER A 12 40.92 4.57 49.10
N VAL A 13 39.79 5.14 48.65
CA VAL A 13 39.37 6.52 48.97
C VAL A 13 37.83 6.57 49.04
N ALA A 14 37.30 6.64 50.27
CA ALA A 14 35.92 7.00 50.55
C ALA A 14 35.78 8.54 50.47
N GLY A 15 34.89 9.00 49.59
CA GLY A 15 34.51 10.42 49.47
C GLY A 15 33.01 10.57 49.67
N ALA A 16 32.62 11.26 50.75
CA ALA A 16 31.25 11.66 51.02
C ALA A 16 30.78 12.69 49.99
N ILE A 17 29.70 12.40 49.26
CA ILE A 17 29.04 13.37 48.39
C ILE A 17 27.77 13.87 49.07
N SER A 18 27.78 15.16 49.36
CA SER A 18 26.75 15.94 50.03
C SER A 18 25.38 15.88 49.35
N ALA A 19 24.33 15.65 50.13
CA ALA A 19 22.93 15.45 49.74
C ALA A 19 22.16 16.76 49.39
N ALA A 20 22.77 17.71 48.69
CA ALA A 20 22.16 19.03 48.44
C ALA A 20 22.03 19.44 46.96
N LEU A 21 22.09 18.48 46.01
CA LEU A 21 21.93 18.77 44.56
C LEU A 21 20.86 17.93 43.84
N ILE A 22 19.94 17.28 44.56
CA ILE A 22 18.87 16.48 43.93
C ILE A 22 17.69 17.36 43.46
N ASP A 23 17.46 18.54 44.03
CA ASP A 23 16.25 19.32 43.72
C ASP A 23 16.28 20.14 42.43
N ARG A 24 17.45 20.33 41.79
CA ARG A 24 17.52 21.11 40.53
C ARG A 24 17.58 20.26 39.25
N VAL A 25 17.74 18.94 39.39
CA VAL A 25 17.65 17.99 38.25
C VAL A 25 16.26 17.34 38.18
N ALA A 26 15.47 17.37 39.26
CA ALA A 26 14.06 16.96 39.25
C ALA A 26 13.12 17.95 38.53
N ALA A 27 13.48 19.25 38.46
CA ALA A 27 12.71 20.26 37.74
C ALA A 27 12.95 20.31 36.21
N ALA A 28 13.89 19.52 35.69
CA ALA A 28 14.19 19.43 34.25
C ALA A 28 13.53 18.23 33.56
N LYS A 29 12.74 17.42 34.27
CA LYS A 29 12.02 16.27 33.72
C LYS A 29 10.53 16.28 34.06
N ALA A 30 9.84 17.31 33.55
CA ALA A 30 8.39 17.27 33.35
C ALA A 30 8.00 17.85 31.98
N LYS A 31 8.82 17.60 30.94
CA LYS A 31 8.29 17.61 29.57
C LYS A 31 7.50 16.33 29.41
N LYS A 32 6.17 16.43 29.57
CA LYS A 32 5.22 15.39 29.15
C LYS A 32 5.65 14.88 27.77
N PRO A 33 5.73 13.56 27.50
CA PRO A 33 5.82 13.10 26.13
C PRO A 33 4.58 13.66 25.43
N LYS A 34 4.82 14.59 24.49
CA LYS A 34 3.79 15.04 23.58
C LYS A 34 3.41 13.76 22.84
N LYS A 35 2.26 13.16 23.21
CA LYS A 35 1.61 12.18 22.35
C LYS A 35 1.53 12.88 21.01
N GLU A 36 2.37 12.46 20.08
CA GLU A 36 2.12 12.67 18.67
C GLU A 36 0.78 11.98 18.46
N GLU A 37 -0.29 12.78 18.53
CA GLU A 37 -1.56 12.36 18.00
C GLU A 37 -1.27 11.87 16.59
N PRO A 38 -1.79 10.69 16.19
CA PRO A 38 -1.58 10.20 14.84
C PRO A 38 -2.07 11.30 13.92
N GLN A 39 -1.13 12.01 13.28
CA GLN A 39 -1.44 12.96 12.23
C GLN A 39 -2.35 12.19 11.29
N LYS A 40 -3.60 12.65 11.17
CA LYS A 40 -4.52 12.16 10.15
C LYS A 40 -3.79 12.38 8.83
N ARG A 41 -3.11 11.35 8.32
CA ARG A 41 -2.57 11.33 6.97
C ARG A 41 -3.75 11.71 6.08
N THR A 42 -3.66 12.86 5.44
CA THR A 42 -4.79 13.30 4.63
C THR A 42 -4.87 12.37 3.43
N ALA A 43 -6.06 12.28 2.84
CA ALA A 43 -6.34 11.58 1.59
C ALA A 43 -5.26 11.83 0.52
N SER A 44 -4.87 13.10 0.41
CA SER A 44 -3.85 13.62 -0.49
C SER A 44 -2.47 13.05 -0.19
N ASP A 45 -2.10 12.98 1.08
CA ASP A 45 -0.77 12.54 1.51
C ASP A 45 -0.53 11.07 1.18
N ALA A 46 -1.54 10.21 1.38
CA ALA A 46 -1.43 8.79 1.07
C ALA A 46 -1.25 8.54 -0.45
N LYS A 47 -1.89 9.36 -1.29
CA LYS A 47 -1.74 9.29 -2.76
C LYS A 47 -0.34 9.76 -3.20
N ALA A 48 0.14 10.85 -2.63
CA ALA A 48 1.49 11.37 -2.92
C ALA A 48 2.58 10.38 -2.46
N GLU A 49 2.41 9.80 -1.26
CA GLU A 49 3.29 8.76 -0.71
C GLU A 49 3.30 7.53 -1.64
N LEU A 50 2.14 7.04 -2.07
CA LEU A 50 2.05 5.92 -3.01
C LEU A 50 2.75 6.21 -4.33
N ALA A 51 2.57 7.41 -4.90
CA ALA A 51 3.24 7.81 -6.13
C ALA A 51 4.77 7.85 -5.97
N SER A 52 5.27 8.39 -4.85
CA SER A 52 6.70 8.39 -4.52
C SER A 52 7.25 6.97 -4.42
N LEU A 53 6.57 6.08 -3.69
CA LEU A 53 6.99 4.69 -3.52
C LEU A 53 7.04 3.93 -4.85
N VAL A 54 6.05 4.15 -5.73
CA VAL A 54 6.05 3.55 -7.08
C VAL A 54 7.21 4.08 -7.91
N PHE A 55 7.49 5.38 -7.84
CA PHE A 55 8.64 5.97 -8.52
C PHE A 55 9.97 5.40 -8.00
N GLU A 56 10.14 5.31 -6.68
CA GLU A 56 11.32 4.70 -6.07
C GLU A 56 11.50 3.24 -6.49
N LYS A 57 10.40 2.47 -6.59
CA LYS A 57 10.44 1.09 -7.11
C LYS A 57 10.94 1.05 -8.55
N THR A 58 10.48 1.96 -9.40
CA THR A 58 10.97 2.03 -10.80
C THR A 58 12.44 2.39 -10.86
N LEU A 59 12.90 3.31 -10.00
CA LEU A 59 14.30 3.70 -9.91
C LEU A 59 15.19 2.55 -9.42
N ALA A 60 14.74 1.78 -8.42
CA ALA A 60 15.46 0.60 -7.94
C ALA A 60 15.55 -0.50 -9.00
N ALA A 61 14.47 -0.73 -9.76
CA ALA A 61 14.47 -1.68 -10.88
C ALA A 61 15.42 -1.22 -12.00
N GLU A 62 15.43 0.06 -12.35
CA GLU A 62 16.36 0.62 -13.31
C GLU A 62 17.82 0.51 -12.84
N ALA A 63 18.07 0.73 -11.54
CA ALA A 63 19.39 0.55 -10.96
C ALA A 63 19.90 -0.90 -11.10
N ILE A 64 19.04 -1.90 -10.96
CA ILE A 64 19.39 -3.31 -11.21
C ILE A 64 19.82 -3.50 -12.67
N THR A 65 19.08 -2.96 -13.63
CA THR A 65 19.45 -3.01 -15.06
C THR A 65 20.81 -2.38 -15.29
N ARG A 66 21.05 -1.17 -14.75
CA ARG A 66 22.34 -0.48 -14.88
C ARG A 66 23.50 -1.23 -14.23
N VAL A 67 23.26 -1.97 -13.15
CA VAL A 67 24.28 -2.83 -12.53
C VAL A 67 24.69 -3.94 -13.49
N TYR A 68 23.74 -4.57 -14.18
CA TYR A 68 24.06 -5.57 -15.20
C TYR A 68 24.81 -4.97 -16.39
N GLU A 69 24.37 -3.83 -16.90
CA GLU A 69 25.06 -3.11 -17.99
C GLU A 69 26.50 -2.72 -17.61
N ALA A 70 26.69 -2.16 -16.42
CA ALA A 70 28.02 -1.79 -15.93
C ALA A 70 28.95 -3.00 -15.78
N ALA A 71 28.41 -4.16 -15.38
CA ALA A 71 29.19 -5.40 -15.29
C ALA A 71 29.55 -5.96 -16.68
N GLN A 72 28.63 -5.86 -17.65
CA GLN A 72 28.89 -6.25 -19.04
C GLN A 72 29.96 -5.37 -19.70
N ASP A 73 29.92 -4.07 -19.42
CA ASP A 73 30.90 -3.09 -19.90
C ASP A 73 32.24 -3.16 -19.15
N GLY A 74 32.38 -4.05 -18.16
CA GLY A 74 33.59 -4.20 -17.35
C GLY A 74 33.89 -3.02 -16.43
N ARG A 75 32.90 -2.14 -16.18
CA ARG A 75 33.05 -0.96 -15.29
C ARG A 75 33.03 -1.32 -13.80
N ILE A 76 32.45 -2.46 -13.45
CA ILE A 76 32.39 -3.00 -12.08
C ILE A 76 32.81 -4.46 -12.06
N ASP A 77 33.36 -4.92 -10.95
CA ASP A 77 33.73 -6.33 -10.78
C ASP A 77 32.52 -7.21 -10.43
N ARG A 78 32.73 -8.54 -10.42
CA ARG A 78 31.67 -9.51 -10.08
C ARG A 78 31.15 -9.38 -8.65
N LEU A 79 32.02 -9.15 -7.68
CA LEU A 79 31.68 -9.01 -6.27
C LEU A 79 30.93 -7.70 -6.01
N GLU A 80 31.32 -6.60 -6.65
CA GLU A 80 30.62 -5.31 -6.63
C GLU A 80 29.23 -5.43 -7.24
N ARG A 81 29.12 -6.09 -8.39
CA ARG A 81 27.83 -6.41 -9.02
C ARG A 81 26.94 -7.18 -8.06
N ASP A 82 27.44 -8.29 -7.51
CA ASP A 82 26.65 -9.17 -6.65
C ASP A 82 26.20 -8.41 -5.37
N ARG A 83 27.07 -7.58 -4.79
CA ARG A 83 26.72 -6.70 -3.66
C ARG A 83 25.63 -5.68 -4.01
N LEU A 84 25.74 -5.01 -5.15
CA LEU A 84 24.76 -4.02 -5.60
C LEU A 84 23.41 -4.68 -5.90
N LEU A 85 23.42 -5.86 -6.52
CA LEU A 85 22.20 -6.63 -6.80
C LEU A 85 21.50 -7.06 -5.51
N VAL A 86 22.23 -7.54 -4.49
CA VAL A 86 21.63 -7.89 -3.19
C VAL A 86 20.96 -6.67 -2.56
N LYS A 87 21.65 -5.52 -2.56
CA LYS A 87 21.11 -4.27 -2.02
C LYS A 87 19.83 -3.86 -2.74
N TYR A 88 19.88 -3.72 -4.07
CA TYR A 88 18.72 -3.23 -4.81
C TYR A 88 17.55 -4.21 -4.82
N LYS A 89 17.80 -5.53 -4.74
CA LYS A 89 16.73 -6.52 -4.56
C LYS A 89 16.02 -6.33 -3.22
N HIS A 90 16.79 -6.21 -2.13
CA HIS A 90 16.24 -5.94 -0.80
C HIS A 90 15.44 -4.63 -0.78
N ASP A 91 15.98 -3.55 -1.39
CA ASP A 91 15.28 -2.27 -1.48
C ASP A 91 13.95 -2.41 -2.26
N LEU A 92 13.94 -3.20 -3.34
CA LEU A 92 12.74 -3.47 -4.14
C LEU A 92 11.67 -4.23 -3.35
N ASP A 93 12.08 -5.23 -2.56
CA ASP A 93 11.20 -5.99 -1.68
C ASP A 93 10.58 -5.09 -0.60
N ALA A 94 11.40 -4.28 0.07
CA ALA A 94 10.93 -3.32 1.08
C ALA A 94 9.97 -2.28 0.49
N LEU A 95 10.22 -1.81 -0.74
CA LEU A 95 9.32 -0.91 -1.45
C LEU A 95 8.00 -1.60 -1.83
N ASN A 96 8.05 -2.85 -2.29
CA ASN A 96 6.84 -3.62 -2.58
C ASN A 96 5.96 -3.80 -1.33
N GLU A 97 6.56 -4.11 -0.18
CA GLU A 97 5.82 -4.22 1.08
C GLU A 97 5.16 -2.89 1.47
N ARG A 98 5.88 -1.78 1.40
CA ARG A 98 5.33 -0.45 1.67
C ARG A 98 4.18 -0.10 0.73
N ILE A 99 4.36 -0.32 -0.58
CA ILE A 99 3.30 -0.12 -1.58
C ILE A 99 2.07 -0.97 -1.23
N ALA A 100 2.24 -2.24 -0.85
CA ALA A 100 1.13 -3.12 -0.50
C ALA A 100 0.33 -2.59 0.70
N THR A 101 0.98 -1.92 1.66
CA THR A 101 0.30 -1.31 2.82
C THR A 101 -0.32 0.05 2.51
N THR A 102 0.33 0.89 1.70
CA THR A 102 -0.13 2.27 1.43
C THR A 102 -1.20 2.32 0.34
N LYS A 103 -1.16 1.42 -0.65
CA LYS A 103 -2.13 1.34 -1.75
C LYS A 103 -3.59 1.28 -1.29
N PRO A 104 -4.01 0.34 -0.41
CA PRO A 104 -5.41 0.26 0.01
C PRO A 104 -5.88 1.51 0.78
N VAL A 105 -4.97 2.18 1.49
CA VAL A 105 -5.27 3.42 2.21
C VAL A 105 -5.58 4.55 1.21
N ALA A 106 -4.76 4.69 0.17
CA ALA A 106 -4.97 5.68 -0.88
C ALA A 106 -6.27 5.40 -1.66
N GLU A 107 -6.52 4.14 -2.02
CA GLU A 107 -7.75 3.72 -2.72
C GLU A 107 -9.00 3.94 -1.87
N TYR A 108 -8.98 3.53 -0.60
CA TYR A 108 -10.10 3.76 0.30
C TYR A 108 -10.43 5.25 0.43
N SER A 109 -9.40 6.09 0.50
CA SER A 109 -9.61 7.54 0.57
C SER A 109 -10.28 8.09 -0.70
N GLU A 110 -9.89 7.61 -1.87
CA GLU A 110 -10.53 7.98 -3.13
C GLU A 110 -12.00 7.53 -3.17
N LEU A 111 -12.29 6.31 -2.70
CA LEU A 111 -13.67 5.83 -2.56
C LEU A 111 -14.47 6.69 -1.58
N ALA A 112 -13.86 7.11 -0.46
CA ALA A 112 -14.52 7.97 0.51
C ALA A 112 -14.85 9.35 -0.09
N ASP A 113 -13.95 9.92 -0.89
CA ASP A 113 -14.18 11.18 -1.60
C ASP A 113 -15.31 11.03 -2.63
N MET A 114 -15.31 9.95 -3.43
CA MET A 114 -16.39 9.66 -4.38
C MET A 114 -17.75 9.50 -3.68
N ARG A 115 -17.80 8.81 -2.54
CA ARG A 115 -19.02 8.68 -1.73
C ARG A 115 -19.51 10.05 -1.25
N ASN A 116 -18.62 10.90 -0.74
CA ASN A 116 -18.99 12.22 -0.25
C ASN A 116 -19.54 13.11 -1.37
N ASN A 117 -18.93 13.04 -2.56
CA ASN A 117 -19.41 13.74 -3.75
C ASN A 117 -20.81 13.26 -4.16
N LEU A 118 -21.06 11.94 -4.14
CA LEU A 118 -22.39 11.38 -4.41
C LEU A 118 -23.43 11.84 -3.38
N ALA A 119 -23.08 11.81 -2.10
CA ALA A 119 -23.97 12.26 -1.02
C ALA A 119 -24.34 13.74 -1.20
N SER A 120 -23.36 14.60 -1.52
CA SER A 120 -23.59 16.01 -1.83
C SER A 120 -24.51 16.19 -3.04
N LEU A 121 -24.32 15.42 -4.11
CA LEU A 121 -25.19 15.47 -5.28
C LEU A 121 -26.63 15.11 -4.94
N LEU A 122 -26.83 14.05 -4.14
CA LEU A 122 -28.16 13.63 -3.70
C LEU A 122 -28.82 14.70 -2.84
N GLU A 123 -28.09 15.27 -1.88
CA GLU A 123 -28.59 16.36 -1.02
C GLU A 123 -29.04 17.57 -1.85
N ASN A 124 -28.24 17.95 -2.85
CA ASN A 124 -28.58 19.04 -3.77
C ASN A 124 -29.83 18.74 -4.59
N LYS A 125 -30.01 17.49 -5.03
CA LYS A 125 -31.20 17.07 -5.80
C LYS A 125 -32.45 17.02 -4.93
N ILE A 126 -32.35 16.50 -3.71
CA ILE A 126 -33.45 16.50 -2.73
C ILE A 126 -33.86 17.94 -2.41
N SER A 127 -32.88 18.80 -2.12
CA SER A 127 -33.12 20.23 -1.87
C SER A 127 -33.83 20.92 -3.04
N ALA A 128 -33.44 20.63 -4.29
CA ALA A 128 -34.10 21.18 -5.47
C ALA A 128 -35.54 20.66 -5.65
N LEU A 129 -35.79 19.39 -5.33
CA LEU A 129 -37.14 18.83 -5.33
C LEU A 129 -38.01 19.48 -4.25
N ASP A 130 -37.47 19.67 -3.04
CA ASP A 130 -38.18 20.30 -1.93
C ASP A 130 -38.53 21.77 -2.25
N GLN A 131 -37.61 22.50 -2.89
CA GLN A 131 -37.87 23.86 -3.38
C GLN A 131 -39.01 23.86 -4.41
N LYS A 132 -38.98 22.96 -5.39
CA LYS A 132 -40.03 22.85 -6.41
C LYS A 132 -41.38 22.47 -5.80
N LEU A 133 -41.41 21.54 -4.84
CA LEU A 133 -42.62 21.17 -4.12
C LEU A 133 -43.18 22.36 -3.32
N ALA A 134 -42.32 23.11 -2.64
CA ALA A 134 -42.72 24.31 -1.92
C ALA A 134 -43.29 25.38 -2.86
N GLU A 135 -42.71 25.60 -4.03
CA GLU A 135 -43.23 26.51 -5.06
C GLU A 135 -44.61 26.06 -5.57
N MET A 136 -44.78 24.77 -5.88
CA MET A 136 -46.07 24.22 -6.33
C MET A 136 -47.16 24.33 -5.25
N SER A 137 -46.81 24.08 -3.99
CA SER A 137 -47.73 24.24 -2.86
C SER A 137 -48.20 25.69 -2.68
N LYS A 138 -47.30 26.66 -2.91
CA LYS A 138 -47.62 28.10 -2.85
C LYS A 138 -48.46 28.55 -4.05
N ALA A 139 -48.29 27.90 -5.21
CA ALA A 139 -49.04 28.19 -6.43
C ALA A 139 -50.48 27.62 -6.44
N GLY A 140 -50.93 26.95 -5.36
CA GLY A 140 -52.32 26.51 -5.21
C GLY A 140 -52.73 25.35 -6.11
N SER A 141 -51.80 24.49 -6.54
CA SER A 141 -52.16 23.28 -7.28
C SER A 141 -52.86 22.28 -6.36
N ALA A 142 -54.00 21.75 -6.82
CA ALA A 142 -54.82 20.71 -6.15
C ALA A 142 -53.99 19.53 -5.60
N PRO A 143 -54.48 18.80 -4.56
CA PRO A 143 -53.72 17.74 -3.91
C PRO A 143 -53.26 16.69 -4.93
N VAL A 144 -51.94 16.59 -5.12
CA VAL A 144 -51.34 15.53 -5.94
C VAL A 144 -51.49 14.22 -5.18
N VAL A 145 -52.36 13.36 -5.67
CA VAL A 145 -52.41 11.95 -5.24
C VAL A 145 -51.10 11.32 -5.70
N ILE A 146 -50.16 11.15 -4.77
CA ILE A 146 -48.95 10.36 -5.02
C ILE A 146 -49.39 8.91 -5.07
N GLU A 147 -49.67 8.39 -6.26
CA GLU A 147 -49.79 6.97 -6.46
C GLU A 147 -48.41 6.37 -6.17
N ARG A 148 -48.26 5.76 -4.98
CA ARG A 148 -47.06 4.98 -4.65
C ARG A 148 -46.93 3.93 -5.73
N VAL A 149 -45.94 4.08 -6.61
CA VAL A 149 -45.48 3.00 -7.47
C VAL A 149 -45.15 1.85 -6.53
N GLN A 150 -46.01 0.83 -6.52
CA GLN A 150 -45.69 -0.43 -5.87
C GLN A 150 -44.40 -0.90 -6.53
N VAL A 151 -43.37 -1.10 -5.71
CA VAL A 151 -42.12 -1.71 -6.14
C VAL A 151 -42.49 -3.09 -6.69
N ILE A 152 -42.60 -3.18 -8.01
CA ILE A 152 -42.73 -4.46 -8.70
C ILE A 152 -41.48 -5.25 -8.30
N PRO A 153 -41.61 -6.46 -7.76
CA PRO A 153 -40.44 -7.31 -7.55
C PRO A 153 -39.75 -7.45 -8.91
N ILE A 154 -38.51 -6.97 -8.99
CA ILE A 154 -37.67 -7.14 -10.18
C ILE A 154 -37.64 -8.65 -10.45
N PRO A 155 -38.17 -9.15 -11.58
CA PRO A 155 -38.04 -10.56 -11.88
C PRO A 155 -36.55 -10.89 -12.02
N GLU A 156 -36.08 -11.80 -11.18
CA GLU A 156 -34.70 -12.26 -11.00
C GLU A 156 -34.12 -13.01 -12.23
N LYS A 157 -34.67 -12.80 -13.43
CA LYS A 157 -34.32 -13.56 -14.65
C LYS A 157 -33.95 -12.68 -15.84
N VAL A 158 -33.14 -11.64 -15.60
CA VAL A 158 -32.34 -11.00 -16.68
C VAL A 158 -30.86 -11.03 -16.31
N ARG A 159 -30.35 -12.21 -15.96
CA ARG A 159 -28.92 -12.51 -15.81
C ARG A 159 -28.66 -13.97 -16.19
N ASP A 160 -28.74 -14.28 -17.47
CA ASP A 160 -28.29 -15.55 -18.04
C ASP A 160 -28.50 -15.43 -19.55
N ASP A 161 -27.49 -15.15 -20.38
CA ASP A 161 -26.66 -16.19 -20.99
C ASP A 161 -25.30 -15.66 -21.49
N SER A 162 -25.09 -14.35 -21.47
CA SER A 162 -23.89 -13.68 -22.01
C SER A 162 -22.67 -13.88 -21.11
N GLU A 163 -22.83 -13.71 -19.80
CA GLU A 163 -21.74 -13.87 -18.83
C GLU A 163 -21.27 -15.33 -18.75
N LYS A 164 -22.19 -16.32 -18.67
CA LYS A 164 -21.83 -17.75 -18.67
C LYS A 164 -21.13 -18.20 -19.95
N LYS A 165 -21.43 -17.59 -21.10
CA LYS A 165 -20.72 -17.87 -22.36
C LYS A 165 -19.31 -17.28 -22.37
N GLN A 166 -19.11 -16.09 -21.81
CA GLN A 166 -17.79 -15.48 -21.69
C GLN A 166 -16.89 -16.27 -20.74
N PHE A 167 -17.38 -16.69 -19.57
CA PHE A 167 -16.59 -17.50 -18.63
C PHE A 167 -16.15 -18.84 -19.24
N LYS A 168 -17.03 -19.54 -19.97
CA LYS A 168 -16.67 -20.80 -20.64
C LYS A 168 -15.70 -20.63 -21.81
N ALA A 169 -15.72 -19.48 -22.49
CA ALA A 169 -14.78 -19.20 -23.57
C ALA A 169 -13.39 -18.88 -23.01
N GLU A 170 -13.35 -18.13 -21.90
CA GLU A 170 -12.12 -17.76 -21.21
C GLU A 170 -11.46 -18.96 -20.52
N GLU A 171 -12.24 -19.87 -19.93
CA GLU A 171 -11.75 -21.13 -19.36
C GLU A 171 -11.03 -22.01 -20.39
N LYS A 172 -11.60 -22.15 -21.59
CA LYS A 172 -10.95 -22.88 -22.71
C LYS A 172 -9.66 -22.21 -23.19
N SER A 173 -9.62 -20.87 -23.17
CA SER A 173 -8.41 -20.11 -23.52
C SER A 173 -7.30 -20.35 -22.49
N ILE A 174 -7.64 -20.34 -21.21
CA ILE A 174 -6.71 -20.62 -20.11
C ILE A 174 -6.17 -22.05 -20.21
N GLU A 175 -7.01 -23.04 -20.49
CA GLU A 175 -6.58 -24.43 -20.69
C GLU A 175 -5.61 -24.59 -21.87
N GLN A 176 -5.86 -23.88 -22.98
CA GLN A 176 -4.95 -23.87 -24.14
C GLN A 176 -3.59 -23.26 -23.80
N LEU A 177 -3.58 -22.11 -23.11
CA LEU A 177 -2.34 -21.46 -22.66
C LEU A 177 -1.55 -22.35 -21.70
N GLN A 178 -2.22 -22.99 -20.74
CA GLN A 178 -1.55 -23.93 -19.82
C GLN A 178 -0.90 -25.10 -20.58
N LYS A 179 -1.58 -25.65 -21.59
CA LYS A 179 -1.03 -26.71 -22.43
C LYS A 179 0.18 -26.26 -23.23
N GLU A 180 0.14 -25.05 -23.80
CA GLU A 180 1.28 -24.48 -24.54
C GLU A 180 2.49 -24.26 -23.64
N ILE A 181 2.28 -23.76 -22.41
CA ILE A 181 3.34 -23.56 -21.42
C ILE A 181 3.99 -24.91 -21.08
N VAL A 182 3.19 -25.93 -20.77
CA VAL A 182 3.71 -27.28 -20.47
C VAL A 182 4.50 -27.83 -21.65
N GLN A 183 3.98 -27.69 -22.86
CA GLN A 183 4.68 -28.15 -24.07
C GLN A 183 6.02 -27.41 -24.29
N ALA A 184 6.06 -26.10 -24.04
CA ALA A 184 7.29 -25.32 -24.13
C ALA A 184 8.31 -25.75 -23.08
N LEU A 185 7.88 -26.01 -21.85
CA LEU A 185 8.74 -26.52 -20.78
C LEU A 185 9.32 -27.90 -21.12
N THR A 186 8.50 -28.83 -21.63
CA THR A 186 8.98 -30.16 -22.05
C THR A 186 9.97 -30.08 -23.22
N ARG A 187 9.77 -29.14 -24.17
CA ARG A 187 10.74 -28.92 -25.25
C ARG A 187 12.06 -28.37 -24.74
N LEU A 188 12.04 -27.46 -23.76
CA LEU A 188 13.27 -26.93 -23.16
C LEU A 188 14.01 -28.02 -22.39
N GLU A 189 13.31 -28.87 -21.65
CA GLU A 189 13.89 -30.03 -20.95
C GLU A 189 14.57 -30.99 -21.93
N GLN A 190 13.93 -31.30 -23.07
CA GLN A 190 14.54 -32.14 -24.11
C GLN A 190 15.79 -31.49 -24.75
N VAL A 191 15.77 -30.17 -24.97
CA VAL A 191 16.92 -29.43 -25.50
C VAL A 191 18.07 -29.34 -24.50
N GLU A 192 17.78 -29.38 -23.19
CA GLU A 192 18.80 -29.45 -22.14
C GLU A 192 19.43 -30.84 -22.03
N LEU A 193 18.66 -31.92 -22.26
CA LEU A 193 19.16 -33.30 -22.20
C LEU A 193 19.99 -33.73 -23.42
N ASP A 194 19.79 -33.13 -24.60
CA ASP A 194 20.52 -33.44 -25.83
C ASP A 194 21.88 -32.70 -25.97
N LYS A 195 22.30 -31.95 -24.93
CA LYS A 195 23.55 -31.15 -24.92
C LYS A 195 24.69 -31.72 -24.06
N ASP A 196 24.50 -32.89 -23.47
CA ASP A 196 25.52 -33.69 -22.78
C ASP A 196 25.93 -34.92 -23.61
#